data_AF-A0A6P0JRL5-F1
#
_entry.id   AF-A0A6P0JRL5-F1
#
_cell.length_a   1.000
_cell.length_b   1.000
_cell.length_c   1.000
_cell.angle_alpha   90.00
_cell.angle_beta   90.00
_cell.angle_gamma   90.00
#
_symmetry.space_group_name_H-M   'P 1'
#
loop_
_entity.id
_entity.type
_entity.pdbx_description
1 polymer ?
#
loop_
_entity_poly.entity_id
_entity_poly.type
_entity_poly.pdbx_seq_one_letter_code
_entity_poly.pdbx_strand_id
1 'polypeptide(L)'
;YEQDTSGALSYPFTVRPSNVGYASAAIGDKSRAEIWLPLWEKFTPWEDLQALFREGRAKFNQRMAVDGVDFACAIAQLGITRGISEFIRYSFQERNGLSYFAIPLGRFKVQSNPQVDLLAPLDGWLRRLKSIANADNTPASLQRAYRRLETAILKLTQSSESQRGEKLLDILISLGEVEATLDRAYRSKEAQDKALNPLLIKDSKKWLQECQEDSPEFHLALALAGQNLRERLVWVRYNEKGKPYWLDNDDKRTVWQQGATLEQNLIAWLKRLDIETQQQEKNNEQPEENAPTPPTVSLKYLYQWLMEDTEKPTIDERRIEALARGLSLLNLQDYKRSYSPDKPPLPASYALLKLVHYRHLTDKRLQVLATNVFPSEPLTLAAKPLPPVPGLLTQLAIGNEARATQLAARRLQASGLRPFTQEGLVSNLPPPRLAAALAFPIAAEDILHLLAQVQKNTQTQENKNHDNA
;
A
#
# COMPACT_ATOMS: atom_id res chain seq x y z
N TYR A 1 12.42 6.80 42.24
CA TYR A 1 11.64 5.56 42.37
C TYR A 1 10.21 5.89 42.00
N GLU A 2 9.83 5.69 40.73
CA GLU A 2 8.42 5.70 40.34
C GLU A 2 7.87 4.29 40.61
N GLN A 3 6.87 4.18 41.47
CA GLN A 3 6.17 2.92 41.74
C GLN A 3 5.14 2.68 40.66
N ASP A 4 5.34 1.63 39.87
CA ASP A 4 4.38 1.14 38.88
C ASP A 4 3.32 0.26 39.60
N THR A 5 2.05 0.67 39.56
CA THR A 5 0.95 0.16 40.40
C THR A 5 0.30 -1.15 39.89
N SER A 6 0.98 -1.92 39.04
CA SER A 6 0.55 -3.26 38.65
C SER A 6 1.72 -4.23 38.83
N GLY A 7 1.49 -5.41 39.43
CA GLY A 7 2.55 -6.35 39.83
C GLY A 7 3.61 -6.55 38.76
N ALA A 8 4.73 -5.84 38.89
CA ALA A 8 5.80 -5.86 37.91
C ALA A 8 6.67 -7.09 38.13
N LEU A 9 7.08 -7.72 37.02
CA LEU A 9 8.14 -8.73 37.06
C LEU A 9 9.39 -8.06 37.65
N SER A 10 9.86 -8.55 38.80
CA SER A 10 10.89 -7.88 39.61
C SER A 10 12.33 -8.23 39.23
N TYR A 11 12.51 -9.05 38.19
CA TYR A 11 13.83 -9.52 37.73
C TYR A 11 14.36 -8.64 36.59
N PRO A 12 15.67 -8.32 36.55
CA PRO A 12 16.27 -7.57 35.46
C PRO A 12 15.97 -8.16 34.08
N PHE A 13 15.66 -7.31 33.12
CA PHE A 13 15.39 -7.62 31.71
C PHE A 13 14.28 -8.66 31.50
N THR A 14 13.35 -8.75 32.45
CA THR A 14 12.19 -9.65 32.38
C THR A 14 10.95 -8.87 31.93
N VAL A 15 10.26 -9.40 30.92
CA VAL A 15 9.06 -8.82 30.31
C VAL A 15 7.95 -9.86 30.15
N ARG A 16 6.75 -9.42 29.76
CA ARG A 16 5.67 -10.36 29.40
C ARG A 16 6.06 -11.14 28.14
N PRO A 17 5.67 -12.41 28.03
CA PRO A 17 6.03 -13.22 26.87
C PRO A 17 5.35 -12.73 25.59
N SER A 18 6.09 -12.81 24.48
CA SER A 18 5.57 -12.61 23.13
C SER A 18 5.68 -13.90 22.30
N ASN A 19 4.57 -14.42 21.79
CA ASN A 19 4.55 -15.70 21.06
C ASN A 19 4.85 -15.52 19.56
N VAL A 20 5.91 -14.78 19.23
CA VAL A 20 6.34 -14.44 17.86
C VAL A 20 7.87 -14.43 17.76
N GLY A 21 8.42 -14.61 16.55
CA GLY A 21 9.85 -14.45 16.29
C GLY A 21 10.76 -15.63 16.66
N TYR A 22 10.22 -16.84 16.74
CA TYR A 22 10.98 -18.09 16.92
C TYR A 22 10.26 -19.26 16.22
N ALA A 23 11.00 -20.29 15.82
CA ALA A 23 10.51 -21.36 14.93
C ALA A 23 9.39 -22.23 15.54
N SER A 24 9.37 -22.38 16.87
CA SER A 24 8.38 -23.21 17.58
C SER A 24 7.22 -22.41 18.19
N ALA A 25 6.99 -21.18 17.75
CA ALA A 25 5.96 -20.32 18.32
C ALA A 25 4.56 -20.89 18.02
N ALA A 26 3.82 -21.26 19.08
CA ALA A 26 2.47 -21.81 18.95
C ALA A 26 1.42 -20.98 19.69
N ILE A 27 0.19 -21.10 19.20
CA ILE A 27 -0.99 -20.46 19.79
C ILE A 27 -1.33 -21.20 21.08
N GLY A 28 -1.41 -20.46 22.19
CA GLY A 28 -1.76 -21.04 23.49
C GLY A 28 -0.57 -21.59 24.29
N ASP A 29 0.67 -21.40 23.83
CA ASP A 29 1.85 -21.65 24.65
C ASP A 29 1.75 -20.84 25.96
N LYS A 30 1.61 -21.56 27.07
CA LYS A 30 1.62 -20.97 28.40
C LYS A 30 3.07 -20.66 28.78
N SER A 31 3.40 -19.38 28.72
CA SER A 31 4.69 -18.87 29.20
C SER A 31 4.47 -17.98 30.42
N ARG A 32 5.31 -18.17 31.44
CA ARG A 32 5.23 -17.41 32.68
C ARG A 32 5.88 -16.03 32.54
N ALA A 33 7.00 -15.97 31.83
CA ALA A 33 7.80 -14.77 31.65
C ALA A 33 8.78 -14.97 30.49
N GLU A 34 9.29 -13.86 30.00
CA GLU A 34 10.38 -13.81 29.03
C GLU A 34 11.53 -13.00 29.60
N ILE A 35 12.76 -13.51 29.53
CA ILE A 35 13.97 -12.84 30.03
C ILE A 35 14.97 -12.64 28.90
N TRP A 36 15.59 -11.48 28.88
CA TRP A 36 16.58 -11.08 27.88
C TRP A 36 17.94 -10.91 28.53
N LEU A 37 18.86 -11.82 28.25
CA LEU A 37 20.17 -11.84 28.89
C LEU A 37 21.23 -11.19 27.99
N PRO A 38 21.91 -10.11 28.44
CA PRO A 38 22.93 -9.45 27.64
C PRO A 38 24.17 -10.32 27.48
N LEU A 39 24.77 -10.25 26.29
CA LEU A 39 26.09 -10.78 25.96
C LEU A 39 27.01 -9.60 25.60
N TRP A 40 28.26 -9.68 26.03
CA TRP A 40 29.29 -8.70 25.74
C TRP A 40 30.58 -9.43 25.34
N GLU A 41 31.33 -8.85 24.41
CA GLU A 41 32.59 -9.41 23.93
C GLU A 41 33.80 -8.81 24.66
N LYS A 42 33.65 -7.57 25.15
CA LYS A 42 34.70 -6.85 25.86
C LYS A 42 34.53 -7.02 27.36
N PHE A 43 35.64 -6.93 28.09
CA PHE A 43 35.60 -6.89 29.55
C PHE A 43 34.70 -5.73 30.03
N THR A 44 33.79 -6.02 30.97
CA THR A 44 32.89 -5.05 31.59
C THR A 44 33.20 -4.96 33.07
N PRO A 45 33.60 -3.79 33.61
CA PRO A 45 33.84 -3.60 35.03
C PRO A 45 32.65 -3.99 35.91
N TRP A 46 32.92 -4.40 37.15
CA TRP A 46 31.87 -4.79 38.10
C TRP A 46 30.84 -3.67 38.35
N GLU A 47 31.29 -2.41 38.45
CA GLU A 47 30.41 -1.26 38.66
C GLU A 47 29.43 -1.05 37.50
N ASP A 48 29.90 -1.24 36.27
CA ASP A 48 29.08 -1.14 35.05
C ASP A 48 28.05 -2.27 34.99
N LEU A 49 28.43 -3.50 35.36
CA LEU A 49 27.49 -4.62 35.49
C LEU A 49 26.45 -4.34 36.57
N GLN A 50 26.88 -3.83 37.73
CA GLN A 50 25.97 -3.50 38.81
C GLN A 50 24.99 -2.40 38.41
N ALA A 51 25.45 -1.36 37.72
CA ALA A 51 24.60 -0.31 37.17
C ALA A 51 23.63 -0.86 36.11
N LEU A 52 24.10 -1.71 35.20
CA LEU A 52 23.30 -2.36 34.16
C LEU A 52 22.16 -3.18 34.75
N PHE A 53 22.44 -4.04 35.73
CA PHE A 53 21.42 -4.90 36.35
C PHE A 53 20.55 -4.14 37.38
N ARG A 54 21.03 -3.05 37.97
CA ARG A 54 20.20 -2.13 38.77
C ARG A 54 19.17 -1.39 37.93
N GLU A 55 19.56 -0.94 36.73
CA GLU A 55 18.63 -0.39 35.76
C GLU A 55 17.68 -1.47 35.25
N GLY A 56 18.24 -2.61 34.79
CA GLY A 56 17.56 -3.87 34.54
C GLY A 56 16.36 -3.78 33.62
N ARG A 57 16.26 -2.74 32.78
CA ARG A 57 15.07 -2.41 32.00
C ARG A 57 15.49 -1.89 30.64
N ALA A 58 14.72 -2.24 29.60
CA ALA A 58 14.85 -1.67 28.28
C ALA A 58 13.77 -0.59 28.08
N LYS A 59 14.09 0.46 27.33
CA LYS A 59 13.15 1.53 27.00
C LYS A 59 12.91 1.58 25.49
N PHE A 60 11.65 1.60 25.10
CA PHE A 60 11.21 1.86 23.73
C PHE A 60 10.36 3.13 23.75
N ASN A 61 10.69 4.12 22.93
CA ASN A 61 9.94 5.37 22.84
C ASN A 61 9.65 6.04 24.21
N GLN A 62 10.69 6.23 25.02
CA GLN A 62 10.65 6.82 26.38
C GLN A 62 9.88 6.04 27.46
N ARG A 63 9.22 4.93 27.12
CA ARG A 63 8.54 4.04 28.08
C ARG A 63 9.33 2.75 28.29
N MET A 64 9.06 2.07 29.39
CA MET A 64 9.59 0.72 29.62
C MET A 64 9.00 -0.26 28.60
N ALA A 65 9.85 -1.17 28.12
CA ALA A 65 9.40 -2.31 27.33
C ALA A 65 8.52 -3.22 28.20
N VAL A 66 7.33 -3.59 27.70
CA VAL A 66 6.38 -4.41 28.47
C VAL A 66 6.34 -5.86 27.99
N ASP A 67 6.87 -6.15 26.81
CA ASP A 67 6.89 -7.47 26.19
C ASP A 67 8.15 -7.67 25.31
N GLY A 68 8.29 -8.85 24.71
CA GLY A 68 9.43 -9.19 23.87
C GLY A 68 9.57 -8.39 22.57
N VAL A 69 8.46 -7.92 21.98
CA VAL A 69 8.49 -7.09 20.76
C VAL A 69 8.99 -5.70 21.10
N ASP A 70 8.50 -5.11 22.20
CA ASP A 70 9.02 -3.86 22.73
C ASP A 70 10.51 -3.95 23.08
N PHE A 71 10.93 -5.07 23.70
CA PHE A 71 12.32 -5.27 24.07
C PHE A 71 13.22 -5.33 22.84
N ALA A 72 12.79 -6.04 21.78
CA ALA A 72 13.51 -6.08 20.51
C ALA A 72 13.58 -4.69 19.85
N CYS A 73 12.47 -3.92 19.87
CA CYS A 73 12.48 -2.54 19.38
C CYS A 73 13.43 -1.65 20.19
N ALA A 74 13.46 -1.81 21.52
CA ALA A 74 14.39 -1.10 22.38
C ALA A 74 15.84 -1.44 22.04
N ILE A 75 16.18 -2.73 21.84
CA ILE A 75 17.51 -3.16 21.38
C ILE A 75 17.87 -2.49 20.04
N ALA A 76 16.92 -2.40 19.12
CA ALA A 76 17.16 -1.82 17.80
C ALA A 76 17.24 -0.28 17.81
N GLN A 77 16.61 0.40 18.77
CA GLN A 77 16.81 1.84 19.00
C GLN A 77 18.12 2.13 19.73
N LEU A 78 18.51 1.23 20.63
CA LEU A 78 19.75 1.32 21.40
C LEU A 78 20.93 1.00 20.49
N GLY A 79 21.81 1.97 20.26
CA GLY A 79 23.15 1.69 19.76
C GLY A 79 23.93 0.80 20.73
N ILE A 80 25.15 0.41 20.35
CA ILE A 80 26.05 -0.36 21.21
C ILE A 80 26.27 0.44 22.51
N THR A 81 25.59 0.03 23.58
CA THR A 81 25.61 0.71 24.86
C THR A 81 26.31 -0.21 25.86
N ARG A 82 27.29 0.33 26.60
CA ARG A 82 28.03 -0.40 27.66
C ARG A 82 28.69 -1.72 27.18
N GLY A 83 29.11 -1.80 25.91
CA GLY A 83 29.82 -2.97 25.35
C GLY A 83 28.96 -4.21 25.14
N ILE A 84 27.63 -4.11 25.29
CA ILE A 84 26.70 -5.20 24.99
C ILE A 84 26.61 -5.37 23.48
N SER A 85 26.92 -6.58 22.99
CA SER A 85 26.89 -6.93 21.57
C SER A 85 25.59 -7.62 21.18
N GLU A 86 25.00 -8.43 22.07
CA GLU A 86 23.78 -9.19 21.80
C GLU A 86 22.91 -9.34 23.06
N PHE A 87 21.66 -9.74 22.86
CA PHE A 87 20.83 -10.33 23.91
C PHE A 87 20.36 -11.72 23.48
N ILE A 88 20.37 -12.68 24.40
CA ILE A 88 19.68 -13.96 24.24
C ILE A 88 18.28 -13.84 24.84
N ARG A 89 17.27 -14.13 24.04
CA ARG A 89 15.87 -14.17 24.45
C ARG A 89 15.51 -15.55 24.96
N TYR A 90 15.01 -15.66 26.19
CA TYR A 90 14.53 -16.91 26.79
C TYR A 90 13.07 -16.79 27.18
N SER A 91 12.29 -17.85 26.95
CA SER A 91 10.92 -17.98 27.46
C SER A 91 10.83 -19.12 28.47
N PHE A 92 10.10 -18.91 29.56
CA PHE A 92 9.81 -19.93 30.56
C PHE A 92 8.49 -20.62 30.22
N GLN A 93 8.55 -21.67 29.41
CA GLN A 93 7.37 -22.38 28.90
C GLN A 93 6.99 -23.56 29.79
N GLU A 94 5.69 -23.76 29.98
CA GLU A 94 5.11 -24.93 30.65
C GLU A 94 5.25 -26.17 29.75
N ARG A 95 5.80 -27.28 30.28
CA ARG A 95 5.90 -28.55 29.53
C ARG A 95 5.30 -29.75 30.24
N ASN A 96 5.35 -29.81 31.57
CA ASN A 96 4.81 -30.90 32.40
C ASN A 96 4.18 -30.32 33.69
N GLY A 97 2.95 -29.80 33.60
CA GLY A 97 2.34 -29.05 34.70
C GLY A 97 3.19 -27.84 35.10
N LEU A 98 3.32 -27.51 36.39
CA LEU A 98 4.08 -26.34 36.89
C LEU A 98 5.61 -26.39 36.67
N SER A 99 6.13 -27.35 35.89
CA SER A 99 7.54 -27.41 35.48
C SER A 99 7.79 -26.50 34.28
N TYR A 100 8.48 -25.38 34.53
CA TYR A 100 8.86 -24.41 33.51
C TYR A 100 10.29 -24.63 33.02
N PHE A 101 10.47 -24.76 31.70
CA PHE A 101 11.79 -24.82 31.08
C PHE A 101 12.16 -23.45 30.49
N ALA A 102 13.41 -23.03 30.72
CA ALA A 102 13.99 -21.89 30.02
C ALA A 102 14.39 -22.31 28.61
N ILE A 103 13.61 -21.89 27.61
CA ILE A 103 13.82 -22.24 26.21
C ILE A 103 14.43 -21.02 25.50
N PRO A 104 15.63 -21.13 24.89
CA PRO A 104 16.19 -20.05 24.09
C PRO A 104 15.34 -19.87 22.83
N LEU A 105 14.87 -18.64 22.61
CA LEU A 105 14.02 -18.26 21.48
C LEU A 105 14.79 -17.58 20.35
N GLY A 106 16.01 -17.09 20.63
CA GLY A 106 16.86 -16.47 19.62
C GLY A 106 17.89 -15.53 20.23
N ARG A 107 18.80 -15.07 19.37
CA ARG A 107 19.78 -14.02 19.69
C ARG A 107 19.47 -12.76 18.90
N PHE A 108 19.62 -11.62 19.55
CA PHE A 108 19.32 -10.30 18.99
C PHE A 108 20.55 -9.43 19.12
N LYS A 109 21.13 -9.07 17.97
CA LYS A 109 22.29 -8.18 17.94
C LYS A 109 21.87 -6.77 18.32
N VAL A 110 22.69 -6.12 19.16
CA VAL A 110 22.54 -4.70 19.48
C VAL A 110 23.09 -3.90 18.30
N GLN A 111 22.18 -3.43 17.45
CA GLN A 111 22.51 -2.60 16.29
C GLN A 111 21.49 -1.47 16.18
N SER A 112 21.97 -0.26 15.92
CA SER A 112 21.07 0.86 15.66
C SER A 112 20.35 0.66 14.32
N ASN A 113 19.02 0.65 14.38
CA ASN A 113 18.14 0.61 13.23
C ASN A 113 17.20 1.84 13.25
N PRO A 114 17.54 2.92 12.52
CA PRO A 114 16.76 4.16 12.53
C PRO A 114 15.36 4.00 11.93
N GLN A 115 15.09 2.95 11.15
CA GLN A 115 13.74 2.69 10.63
C GLN A 115 12.78 2.18 11.72
N VAL A 116 13.27 1.66 12.85
CA VAL A 116 12.42 1.32 14.00
C VAL A 116 11.81 2.58 14.63
N ASP A 117 12.47 3.73 14.52
CA ASP A 117 11.95 5.00 15.04
C ASP A 117 10.65 5.45 14.35
N LEU A 118 10.40 4.97 13.13
CA LEU A 118 9.12 5.21 12.43
C LEU A 118 7.92 4.57 13.13
N LEU A 119 8.14 3.59 14.00
CA LEU A 119 7.10 2.96 14.81
C LEU A 119 6.73 3.79 16.05
N ALA A 120 7.61 4.70 16.50
CA ALA A 120 7.39 5.48 17.72
C ALA A 120 6.07 6.29 17.69
N PRO A 121 5.72 7.01 16.60
CA PRO A 121 4.43 7.69 16.49
C PRO A 121 3.22 6.75 16.54
N LEU A 122 3.40 5.46 16.23
CA LEU A 122 2.34 4.45 16.18
C LEU A 122 2.16 3.70 17.51
N ASP A 123 3.08 3.86 18.47
CA ASP A 123 3.13 3.08 19.73
C ASP A 123 1.78 3.04 20.47
N GLY A 124 1.14 4.20 20.65
CA GLY A 124 -0.13 4.29 21.35
C GLY A 124 -1.26 3.52 20.64
N TRP A 125 -1.24 3.51 19.30
CA TRP A 125 -2.20 2.76 18.49
C TRP A 125 -1.91 1.26 18.53
N LEU A 126 -0.64 0.85 18.41
CA LEU A 126 -0.20 -0.55 18.47
C LEU A 126 -0.54 -1.20 19.81
N ARG A 127 -0.38 -0.48 20.94
CA ARG A 127 -0.77 -0.98 22.26
C ARG A 127 -2.28 -1.20 22.39
N ARG A 128 -3.10 -0.30 21.84
CA ARG A 128 -4.55 -0.48 21.82
C ARG A 128 -4.94 -1.66 20.92
N LEU A 129 -4.32 -1.79 19.75
CA LEU A 129 -4.51 -2.96 18.88
C LEU A 129 -4.17 -4.25 19.62
N LYS A 130 -3.02 -4.31 20.31
CA LYS A 130 -2.61 -5.46 21.12
C LYS A 130 -3.66 -5.83 22.18
N SER A 131 -4.19 -4.84 22.89
CA SER A 131 -5.22 -5.07 23.90
C SER A 131 -6.48 -5.66 23.30
N ILE A 132 -6.90 -5.16 22.14
CA ILE A 132 -8.08 -5.67 21.44
C ILE A 132 -7.81 -7.07 20.91
N ALA A 133 -6.66 -7.28 20.25
CA ALA A 133 -6.33 -8.56 19.62
C ALA A 133 -6.22 -9.72 20.63
N ASN A 134 -5.81 -9.43 21.87
CA ASN A 134 -5.65 -10.43 22.93
C ASN A 134 -6.89 -10.60 23.82
N ALA A 135 -8.01 -9.92 23.54
CA ALA A 135 -9.24 -10.13 24.30
C ALA A 135 -9.88 -11.50 23.97
N ASP A 136 -10.59 -12.09 24.94
CA ASP A 136 -11.14 -13.44 24.83
C ASP A 136 -12.09 -13.63 23.63
N ASN A 137 -12.87 -12.59 23.29
CA ASN A 137 -13.87 -12.61 22.22
C ASN A 137 -13.37 -12.06 20.88
N THR A 138 -12.05 -12.00 20.68
CA THR A 138 -11.47 -11.44 19.45
C THR A 138 -11.64 -12.39 18.26
N PRO A 139 -12.08 -11.91 17.08
CA PRO A 139 -12.08 -12.72 15.87
C PRO A 139 -10.69 -13.29 15.53
N ALA A 140 -10.64 -14.57 15.17
CA ALA A 140 -9.38 -15.26 14.82
C ALA A 140 -8.63 -14.60 13.65
N SER A 141 -9.35 -13.95 12.73
CA SER A 141 -8.76 -13.17 11.63
C SER A 141 -7.96 -11.97 12.12
N LEU A 142 -8.47 -11.22 13.09
CA LEU A 142 -7.78 -10.07 13.69
C LEU A 142 -6.57 -10.52 14.51
N GLN A 143 -6.71 -11.61 15.28
CA GLN A 143 -5.57 -12.22 15.99
C GLN A 143 -4.44 -12.62 15.04
N ARG A 144 -4.78 -13.22 13.89
CA ARG A 144 -3.80 -13.63 12.88
C ARG A 144 -3.10 -12.43 12.25
N ALA A 145 -3.85 -11.39 11.86
CA ALA A 145 -3.28 -10.17 11.29
C ALA A 145 -2.37 -9.45 12.30
N TYR A 146 -2.77 -9.36 13.57
CA TYR A 146 -1.95 -8.81 14.64
C TYR A 146 -0.62 -9.58 14.81
N ARG A 147 -0.66 -10.92 14.84
CA ARG A 147 0.58 -11.72 14.92
C ARG A 147 1.51 -11.54 13.72
N ARG A 148 0.96 -11.39 12.52
CA ARG A 148 1.75 -11.09 11.31
C ARG A 148 2.45 -9.74 11.46
N LEU A 149 1.74 -8.72 11.95
CA LEU A 149 2.32 -7.42 12.25
C LEU A 149 3.43 -7.50 13.30
N GLU A 150 3.22 -8.18 14.43
CA GLU A 150 4.26 -8.38 15.45
C GLU A 150 5.49 -9.10 14.87
N THR A 151 5.27 -10.10 14.02
CA THR A 151 6.35 -10.83 13.35
C THR A 151 7.12 -9.93 12.38
N ALA A 152 6.44 -9.07 11.63
CA ALA A 152 7.07 -8.10 10.73
C ALA A 152 7.90 -7.07 11.51
N ILE A 153 7.37 -6.56 12.63
CA ILE A 153 8.11 -5.66 13.54
C ILE A 153 9.38 -6.34 14.06
N LEU A 154 9.29 -7.57 14.58
CA LEU A 154 10.47 -8.31 15.03
C LEU A 154 11.49 -8.53 13.91
N LYS A 155 11.05 -8.88 12.69
CA LYS A 155 11.96 -9.01 11.54
C LYS A 155 12.68 -7.71 11.21
N LEU A 156 12.01 -6.56 11.30
CA LEU A 156 12.65 -5.25 11.14
C LEU A 156 13.77 -5.05 12.17
N THR A 157 13.52 -5.36 13.45
CA THR A 157 14.53 -5.18 14.52
C THR A 157 15.81 -6.00 14.30
N GLN A 158 15.71 -7.13 13.59
CA GLN A 158 16.84 -8.02 13.31
C GLN A 158 17.43 -7.86 11.91
N SER A 159 16.86 -7.00 11.06
CA SER A 159 17.26 -6.86 9.66
C SER A 159 18.64 -6.23 9.50
N SER A 160 19.39 -6.67 8.49
CA SER A 160 20.60 -5.96 8.02
C SER A 160 20.20 -4.66 7.33
N GLU A 161 21.12 -3.71 7.22
CA GLU A 161 20.88 -2.41 6.57
C GLU A 161 20.20 -2.53 5.19
N SER A 162 20.67 -3.44 4.35
CA SER A 162 20.11 -3.73 3.03
C SER A 162 18.67 -4.29 3.03
N GLN A 163 18.22 -4.87 4.15
CA GLN A 163 16.90 -5.51 4.27
C GLN A 163 15.87 -4.61 4.96
N ARG A 164 16.30 -3.53 5.63
CA ARG A 164 15.42 -2.72 6.49
C ARG A 164 14.24 -2.12 5.71
N GLY A 165 14.46 -1.65 4.49
CA GLY A 165 13.39 -1.10 3.65
C GLY A 165 12.33 -2.14 3.27
N GLU A 166 12.75 -3.34 2.89
CA GLU A 166 11.84 -4.47 2.63
C GLU A 166 11.04 -4.84 3.89
N LYS A 167 11.68 -4.89 5.06
CA LYS A 167 10.97 -5.21 6.33
C LYS A 167 10.05 -4.10 6.79
N LEU A 168 10.37 -2.85 6.49
CA LEU A 168 9.46 -1.74 6.71
C LEU A 168 8.23 -1.82 5.79
N LEU A 169 8.41 -2.25 4.54
CA LEU A 169 7.33 -2.50 3.60
C LEU A 169 6.43 -3.66 4.07
N ASP A 170 7.01 -4.75 4.59
CA ASP A 170 6.27 -5.87 5.20
C ASP A 170 5.37 -5.39 6.36
N ILE A 171 5.83 -4.40 7.14
CA ILE A 171 5.03 -3.77 8.20
C ILE A 171 3.86 -2.98 7.60
N LEU A 172 4.08 -2.16 6.57
CA LEU A 172 2.99 -1.43 5.90
C LEU A 172 1.93 -2.37 5.33
N ILE A 173 2.35 -3.45 4.67
CA ILE A 173 1.44 -4.50 4.19
C ILE A 173 0.63 -5.09 5.35
N SER A 174 1.30 -5.43 6.46
CA SER A 174 0.65 -6.00 7.64
C SER A 174 -0.33 -5.03 8.30
N LEU A 175 -0.03 -3.73 8.33
CA LEU A 175 -0.93 -2.69 8.82
C LEU A 175 -2.18 -2.57 7.92
N GLY A 176 -2.01 -2.65 6.60
CA GLY A 176 -3.12 -2.69 5.64
C GLY A 176 -4.01 -3.92 5.83
N GLU A 177 -3.42 -5.09 6.12
CA GLU A 177 -4.17 -6.30 6.47
C GLU A 177 -4.95 -6.12 7.78
N VAL A 178 -4.33 -5.56 8.82
CA VAL A 178 -5.01 -5.27 10.09
C VAL A 178 -6.21 -4.35 9.86
N GLU A 179 -6.05 -3.27 9.08
CA GLU A 179 -7.17 -2.37 8.77
C GLU A 179 -8.32 -3.09 8.05
N ALA A 180 -8.01 -3.94 7.08
CA ALA A 180 -9.02 -4.74 6.38
C ALA A 180 -9.73 -5.77 7.29
N THR A 181 -9.05 -6.28 8.33
CA THR A 181 -9.69 -7.13 9.34
C THR A 181 -10.56 -6.33 10.31
N LEU A 182 -10.09 -5.15 10.70
CA LEU A 182 -10.82 -4.23 11.58
C LEU A 182 -12.10 -3.75 10.92
N ASP A 183 -12.06 -3.33 9.65
CA ASP A 183 -13.24 -2.91 8.89
C ASP A 183 -14.36 -3.95 8.98
N ARG A 184 -14.04 -5.23 8.77
CA ARG A 184 -15.02 -6.32 8.85
C ARG A 184 -15.53 -6.54 10.26
N ALA A 185 -14.67 -6.41 11.26
CA ALA A 185 -15.08 -6.50 12.65
C ALA A 185 -16.01 -5.32 13.02
N TYR A 186 -15.79 -4.13 12.47
CA TYR A 186 -16.60 -2.92 12.72
C TYR A 186 -17.93 -2.86 12.00
N ARG A 187 -18.15 -3.68 10.97
CA ARG A 187 -19.44 -3.75 10.28
C ARG A 187 -20.56 -4.35 11.13
N SER A 188 -20.28 -4.90 12.32
CA SER A 188 -21.32 -5.27 13.28
C SER A 188 -21.60 -4.15 14.29
N LYS A 189 -22.88 -3.95 14.63
CA LYS A 189 -23.32 -2.93 15.60
C LYS A 189 -22.67 -3.09 16.98
N GLU A 190 -22.41 -4.32 17.44
CA GLU A 190 -21.80 -4.54 18.76
C GLU A 190 -20.32 -4.12 18.85
N ALA A 191 -19.62 -3.94 17.71
CA ALA A 191 -18.20 -3.61 17.67
C ALA A 191 -17.89 -2.10 17.67
N GLN A 192 -18.88 -1.26 17.38
CA GLN A 192 -18.71 0.20 17.24
C GLN A 192 -18.35 0.89 18.57
N ASP A 193 -18.86 0.40 19.70
CA ASP A 193 -18.69 1.03 21.03
C ASP A 193 -17.28 0.87 21.64
N LYS A 194 -16.43 0.00 21.07
CA LYS A 194 -15.06 -0.30 21.58
C LYS A 194 -13.98 -0.08 20.52
N ALA A 195 -14.26 0.75 19.52
CA ALA A 195 -13.44 0.83 18.32
C ALA A 195 -12.07 1.49 18.52
N LEU A 196 -11.02 0.76 18.14
CA LEU A 196 -9.77 1.34 17.66
C LEU A 196 -10.04 2.23 16.44
N ASN A 197 -9.75 3.52 16.59
CA ASN A 197 -9.78 4.48 15.48
C ASN A 197 -8.89 3.98 14.31
N PRO A 198 -9.26 4.30 13.05
CA PRO A 198 -8.40 3.97 11.91
C PRO A 198 -7.00 4.57 12.08
N LEU A 199 -6.01 3.90 11.49
CA LEU A 199 -4.62 4.31 11.61
C LEU A 199 -4.37 5.64 10.90
N LEU A 200 -3.54 6.50 11.51
CA LEU A 200 -3.02 7.71 10.88
C LEU A 200 -1.50 7.70 10.94
N ILE A 201 -0.85 7.61 9.78
CA ILE A 201 0.62 7.70 9.67
C ILE A 201 0.99 9.15 9.32
N LYS A 202 1.57 9.87 10.29
CA LYS A 202 1.92 11.29 10.14
C LYS A 202 3.09 11.51 9.18
N ASP A 203 4.19 10.77 9.36
CA ASP A 203 5.42 10.95 8.58
C ASP A 203 5.41 10.15 7.26
N SER A 204 4.33 10.29 6.49
CA SER A 204 4.08 9.49 5.28
C SER A 204 5.22 9.55 4.26
N LYS A 205 5.82 10.74 4.07
CA LYS A 205 6.96 10.93 3.17
C LYS A 205 8.18 10.10 3.58
N LYS A 206 8.50 10.08 4.88
CA LYS A 206 9.66 9.33 5.40
C LYS A 206 9.43 7.83 5.29
N TRP A 207 8.22 7.36 5.62
CA TRP A 207 7.83 5.96 5.42
C TRP A 207 8.03 5.53 3.96
N LEU A 208 7.51 6.30 3.01
CA LEU A 208 7.63 5.99 1.59
C LEU A 208 9.08 5.95 1.12
N GLN A 209 9.91 6.92 1.53
CA GLN A 209 11.33 6.98 1.18
C GLN A 209 12.11 5.76 1.70
N GLU A 210 11.80 5.31 2.90
CA GLU A 210 12.53 4.23 3.57
C GLU A 210 12.10 2.83 3.11
N CYS A 211 10.90 2.68 2.54
CA CYS A 211 10.35 1.38 2.09
C CYS A 211 10.23 1.26 0.56
N GLN A 212 10.82 2.17 -0.20
CA GLN A 212 10.70 2.17 -1.66
C GLN A 212 11.46 0.98 -2.27
N GLU A 213 10.78 0.20 -3.11
CA GLU A 213 11.39 -0.85 -3.93
C GLU A 213 11.19 -0.54 -5.43
N ASP A 214 12.14 -0.97 -6.27
CA ASP A 214 12.02 -0.86 -7.73
C ASP A 214 11.47 -2.17 -8.30
N SER A 215 10.19 -2.43 -8.05
CA SER A 215 9.45 -3.59 -8.57
C SER A 215 8.21 -3.14 -9.35
N PRO A 216 7.79 -3.89 -10.40
CA PRO A 216 6.53 -3.62 -11.07
C PRO A 216 5.35 -3.55 -10.11
N GLU A 217 5.30 -4.46 -9.13
CA GLU A 217 4.22 -4.53 -8.15
C GLU A 217 4.12 -3.28 -7.30
N PHE A 218 5.26 -2.75 -6.84
CA PHE A 218 5.29 -1.54 -6.02
C PHE A 218 4.85 -0.31 -6.81
N HIS A 219 5.36 -0.12 -8.03
CA HIS A 219 4.98 1.02 -8.85
C HIS A 219 3.49 0.99 -9.23
N LEU A 220 2.95 -0.20 -9.55
CA LEU A 220 1.52 -0.39 -9.81
C LEU A 220 0.68 -0.09 -8.54
N ALA A 221 1.09 -0.65 -7.40
CA ALA A 221 0.40 -0.47 -6.12
C ALA A 221 0.41 1.00 -5.65
N LEU A 222 1.54 1.69 -5.78
CA LEU A 222 1.71 3.09 -5.41
C LEU A 222 0.81 4.00 -6.22
N ALA A 223 0.70 3.75 -7.53
CA ALA A 223 -0.17 4.49 -8.42
C ALA A 223 -1.66 4.31 -8.05
N LEU A 224 -2.07 3.08 -7.71
CA LEU A 224 -3.43 2.84 -7.21
C LEU A 224 -3.67 3.55 -5.87
N ALA A 225 -2.74 3.41 -4.91
CA ALA A 225 -2.88 3.93 -3.56
C ALA A 225 -3.16 5.44 -3.50
N GLY A 226 -2.54 6.22 -4.38
CA GLY A 226 -2.71 7.67 -4.36
C GLY A 226 -4.01 8.21 -4.96
N GLN A 227 -4.88 7.36 -5.53
CA GLN A 227 -6.21 7.76 -5.99
C GLN A 227 -7.29 7.59 -4.90
N ASN A 228 -6.98 7.96 -3.65
CA ASN A 228 -7.86 7.75 -2.49
C ASN A 228 -8.36 6.30 -2.35
N LEU A 229 -7.49 5.33 -2.67
CA LEU A 229 -7.83 3.92 -2.69
C LEU A 229 -8.39 3.43 -1.34
N ARG A 230 -7.92 3.99 -0.22
CA ARG A 230 -8.34 3.59 1.12
C ARG A 230 -9.86 3.64 1.31
N GLU A 231 -10.55 4.65 0.77
CA GLU A 231 -12.01 4.78 0.85
C GLU A 231 -12.75 3.68 0.07
N ARG A 232 -12.08 3.09 -0.92
CA ARG A 232 -12.61 1.98 -1.75
C ARG A 232 -12.41 0.64 -1.08
N LEU A 233 -11.32 0.50 -0.31
CA LEU A 233 -10.91 -0.71 0.40
C LEU A 233 -11.73 -0.95 1.66
N VAL A 234 -11.99 0.10 2.44
CA VAL A 234 -12.60 0.04 3.78
C VAL A 234 -13.52 1.24 4.04
N TRP A 235 -14.37 1.14 5.07
CA TRP A 235 -15.32 2.17 5.52
C TRP A 235 -14.65 3.35 6.24
N VAL A 236 -13.41 3.70 5.87
CA VAL A 236 -12.68 4.83 6.44
C VAL A 236 -12.95 6.08 5.60
N ARG A 237 -13.31 7.17 6.26
CA ARG A 237 -13.39 8.52 5.64
C ARG A 237 -12.56 9.50 6.44
N TYR A 238 -12.36 10.68 5.88
CA TYR A 238 -11.57 11.75 6.49
C TYR A 238 -12.47 12.93 6.84
N ASN A 239 -12.28 13.48 8.03
CA ASN A 239 -12.92 14.74 8.39
C ASN A 239 -12.15 15.93 7.77
N GLU A 240 -12.68 17.14 7.94
CA GLU A 240 -12.06 18.39 7.44
C GLU A 240 -10.62 18.62 7.92
N LYS A 241 -10.22 18.01 9.05
CA LYS A 241 -8.86 18.08 9.61
C LYS A 241 -7.94 16.95 9.09
N GLY A 242 -8.39 16.17 8.11
CA GLY A 242 -7.64 15.03 7.56
C GLY A 242 -7.50 13.85 8.52
N LYS A 243 -8.31 13.78 9.59
CA LYS A 243 -8.28 12.66 10.54
C LYS A 243 -9.22 11.55 10.05
N PRO A 244 -8.75 10.29 9.97
CA PRO A 244 -9.58 9.19 9.53
C PRO A 244 -10.55 8.73 10.62
N TYR A 245 -11.75 8.32 10.23
CA TYR A 245 -12.79 7.76 11.09
C TYR A 245 -13.56 6.64 10.36
N TRP A 246 -14.13 5.71 11.13
CA TRP A 246 -15.00 4.66 10.60
C TRP A 246 -16.39 5.22 10.31
N LEU A 247 -16.96 4.89 9.15
CA LEU A 247 -18.35 5.20 8.84
C LEU A 247 -19.31 4.31 9.63
N ASP A 248 -20.39 4.92 10.12
CA ASP A 248 -21.50 4.20 10.75
C ASP A 248 -22.43 3.56 9.71
N ASN A 249 -22.54 4.18 8.53
CA ASN A 249 -23.43 3.77 7.45
C ASN A 249 -22.72 3.76 6.09
N ASP A 250 -23.09 2.80 5.24
CA ASP A 250 -22.52 2.61 3.91
C ASP A 250 -22.92 3.71 2.93
N ASP A 251 -21.96 4.52 2.51
CA ASP A 251 -22.11 5.56 1.48
C ASP A 251 -21.94 5.03 0.03
N LYS A 252 -21.76 3.71 -0.12
CA LYS A 252 -21.56 2.99 -1.38
C LYS A 252 -20.26 3.32 -2.12
N ARG A 253 -19.32 4.07 -1.51
CA ARG A 253 -17.99 4.31 -2.13
C ARG A 253 -17.02 3.15 -1.93
N THR A 254 -17.21 2.37 -0.86
CA THR A 254 -16.43 1.16 -0.59
C THR A 254 -16.91 0.03 -1.49
N VAL A 255 -16.06 -0.42 -2.39
CA VAL A 255 -16.43 -1.37 -3.47
C VAL A 255 -15.54 -2.61 -3.52
N TRP A 256 -14.44 -2.61 -2.79
CA TRP A 256 -13.47 -3.71 -2.82
C TRP A 256 -14.03 -4.96 -2.14
N GLN A 257 -14.10 -6.06 -2.89
CA GLN A 257 -14.65 -7.33 -2.44
C GLN A 257 -13.53 -8.30 -2.05
N GLN A 258 -13.72 -9.01 -0.94
CA GLN A 258 -12.80 -10.05 -0.51
C GLN A 258 -12.99 -11.30 -1.38
N GLY A 259 -11.89 -11.86 -1.89
CA GLY A 259 -11.90 -13.08 -2.71
C GLY A 259 -12.15 -12.85 -4.20
N ALA A 260 -12.48 -11.61 -4.60
CA ALA A 260 -12.47 -11.20 -6.00
C ALA A 260 -11.02 -11.03 -6.50
N THR A 261 -10.82 -11.15 -7.82
CA THR A 261 -9.52 -10.86 -8.44
C THR A 261 -9.23 -9.36 -8.40
N LEU A 262 -7.95 -8.98 -8.55
CA LEU A 262 -7.55 -7.58 -8.64
C LEU A 262 -8.31 -6.88 -9.79
N GLU A 263 -8.40 -7.53 -10.94
CA GLU A 263 -9.13 -7.02 -12.10
C GLU A 263 -10.60 -6.71 -11.80
N GLN A 264 -11.31 -7.63 -11.13
CA GLN A 264 -12.71 -7.44 -10.77
C GLN A 264 -12.90 -6.25 -9.84
N ASN A 265 -12.01 -6.10 -8.85
CA ASN A 265 -12.05 -4.99 -7.91
C ASN A 265 -11.74 -3.65 -8.59
N LEU A 266 -10.76 -3.60 -9.50
CA LEU A 266 -10.44 -2.40 -10.28
C LEU A 266 -11.60 -1.99 -11.19
N ILE A 267 -12.26 -2.95 -11.85
CA ILE A 267 -13.45 -2.67 -12.68
C ILE A 267 -14.61 -2.15 -11.83
N ALA A 268 -14.87 -2.75 -10.66
CA ALA A 268 -15.92 -2.31 -9.74
C ALA A 268 -15.65 -0.88 -9.25
N TRP A 269 -14.39 -0.57 -8.94
CA TRP A 269 -13.95 0.77 -8.59
C TRP A 269 -14.17 1.77 -9.71
N LEU A 270 -13.71 1.49 -10.92
CA LEU A 270 -13.91 2.38 -12.07
C LEU A 270 -15.40 2.65 -12.35
N LYS A 271 -16.25 1.61 -12.31
CA LYS A 271 -17.70 1.77 -12.48
C LYS A 271 -18.29 2.71 -11.42
N ARG A 272 -17.79 2.64 -10.19
CA ARG A 272 -18.25 3.53 -9.12
C ARG A 272 -17.74 4.97 -9.31
N LEU A 273 -16.49 5.15 -9.73
CA LEU A 273 -15.94 6.47 -10.09
C LEU A 273 -16.73 7.14 -11.22
N ASP A 274 -17.12 6.38 -12.25
CA ASP A 274 -17.94 6.89 -13.36
C ASP A 274 -19.30 7.42 -12.86
N ILE A 275 -19.94 6.71 -11.93
CA ILE A 275 -21.21 7.13 -11.33
C ILE A 275 -21.02 8.41 -10.51
N GLU A 276 -19.98 8.49 -9.68
CA GLU A 276 -19.69 9.65 -8.84
C GLU A 276 -19.38 10.89 -9.69
N THR A 277 -18.55 10.73 -10.74
CA THR A 277 -18.21 11.81 -11.67
C THR A 277 -19.46 12.35 -12.37
N GLN A 278 -20.37 11.47 -12.81
CA GLN A 278 -21.64 11.89 -13.42
C GLN A 278 -22.56 12.61 -12.44
N GLN A 279 -22.52 12.28 -11.15
CA GLN A 279 -23.28 12.98 -10.11
C GLN A 279 -22.70 14.37 -9.85
N GLN A 280 -21.39 14.50 -9.74
CA GLN A 280 -20.70 15.78 -9.56
C GLN A 280 -20.96 16.73 -10.73
N GLU A 281 -20.87 16.23 -11.97
CA GLU A 281 -21.18 17.00 -13.18
C GLU A 281 -22.63 17.50 -13.20
N LYS A 282 -23.58 16.68 -12.76
CA LYS A 282 -24.99 17.08 -12.64
C LYS A 282 -25.20 18.17 -11.57
N ASN A 283 -24.40 18.13 -10.51
CA ASN A 283 -24.43 19.13 -9.45
C ASN A 283 -23.65 20.41 -9.80
N ASN A 284 -23.05 20.50 -10.99
CA ASN A 284 -22.12 21.57 -11.39
C ASN A 284 -20.95 21.77 -10.41
N GLU A 285 -20.52 20.70 -9.75
CA GLU A 285 -19.32 20.71 -8.92
C GLU A 285 -18.09 20.78 -9.84
N GLN A 286 -17.30 21.84 -9.72
CA GLN A 286 -16.07 21.96 -10.49
C GLN A 286 -14.96 21.14 -9.82
N PRO A 287 -14.09 20.47 -10.61
CA PRO A 287 -12.89 19.86 -10.06
C PRO A 287 -12.04 20.92 -9.36
N GLU A 288 -11.46 20.59 -8.21
CA GLU A 288 -10.51 21.48 -7.54
C GLU A 288 -9.32 21.78 -8.48
N GLU A 289 -9.15 23.04 -8.88
CA GLU A 289 -8.08 23.48 -9.80
C GLU A 289 -6.66 23.16 -9.30
N ASN A 290 -6.49 22.94 -7.99
CA ASN A 290 -5.23 22.64 -7.32
C ASN A 290 -5.20 21.26 -6.65
N ALA A 291 -6.04 20.32 -7.11
CA ALA A 291 -5.98 18.96 -6.59
C ALA A 291 -4.55 18.39 -6.73
N PRO A 292 -3.98 17.82 -5.66
CA PRO A 292 -2.65 17.22 -5.71
C PRO A 292 -2.62 16.10 -6.74
N THR A 293 -1.55 16.06 -7.55
CA THR A 293 -1.37 15.02 -8.56
C THR A 293 -1.01 13.69 -7.88
N PRO A 294 -1.83 12.64 -8.00
CA PRO A 294 -1.50 11.36 -7.41
C PRO A 294 -0.24 10.76 -8.06
N PRO A 295 0.45 9.83 -7.39
CA PRO A 295 1.45 8.98 -8.02
C PRO A 295 0.87 8.34 -9.27
N THR A 296 1.68 8.26 -10.33
CA THR A 296 1.30 7.63 -11.60
C THR A 296 2.21 6.44 -11.88
N VAL A 297 1.70 5.47 -12.65
CA VAL A 297 2.51 4.36 -13.15
C VAL A 297 3.18 4.75 -14.47
N SER A 298 4.38 4.23 -14.72
CA SER A 298 5.01 4.35 -16.02
C SER A 298 4.41 3.40 -17.05
N LEU A 299 4.48 3.79 -18.33
CA LEU A 299 4.04 2.91 -19.43
C LEU A 299 4.83 1.59 -19.45
N LYS A 300 6.08 1.59 -18.98
CA LYS A 300 6.90 0.38 -18.84
C LYS A 300 6.24 -0.66 -17.92
N TYR A 301 5.93 -0.31 -16.68
CA TYR A 301 5.36 -1.27 -15.72
C TYR A 301 3.90 -1.63 -16.08
N LEU A 302 3.16 -0.67 -16.63
CA LEU A 302 1.82 -0.94 -17.14
C LEU A 302 1.83 -1.92 -18.32
N TYR A 303 2.79 -1.77 -19.25
CA TYR A 303 2.98 -2.71 -20.37
C TYR A 303 3.32 -4.11 -19.86
N GLN A 304 4.23 -4.23 -18.89
CA GLN A 304 4.58 -5.52 -18.28
C GLN A 304 3.32 -6.20 -17.71
N TRP A 305 2.51 -5.47 -16.93
CA TRP A 305 1.28 -6.03 -16.37
C TRP A 305 0.20 -6.36 -17.41
N LEU A 306 0.06 -5.55 -18.45
CA LEU A 306 -0.91 -5.77 -19.53
C LEU A 306 -0.54 -6.98 -20.40
N MET A 307 0.75 -7.17 -20.68
CA MET A 307 1.28 -8.19 -21.57
C MET A 307 1.77 -9.44 -20.82
N GLU A 308 1.43 -9.55 -19.53
CA GLU A 308 1.83 -10.65 -18.67
C GLU A 308 1.36 -11.99 -19.22
N ASP A 309 2.23 -12.99 -19.19
CA ASP A 309 1.88 -14.35 -19.60
C ASP A 309 1.00 -15.01 -18.53
N THR A 310 -0.21 -15.42 -18.92
CA THR A 310 -1.15 -16.09 -18.01
C THR A 310 -0.67 -17.47 -17.54
N GLU A 311 0.20 -18.14 -18.30
CA GLU A 311 0.71 -19.47 -17.94
C GLU A 311 1.90 -19.39 -16.97
N LYS A 312 2.70 -18.31 -17.07
CA LYS A 312 3.89 -18.09 -16.25
C LYS A 312 3.98 -16.63 -15.78
N PRO A 313 3.11 -16.23 -14.83
CA PRO A 313 3.09 -14.86 -14.36
C PRO A 313 4.37 -14.55 -13.57
N THR A 314 5.03 -13.47 -13.97
CA THR A 314 6.17 -12.83 -13.31
C THR A 314 5.71 -11.78 -12.30
N ILE A 315 4.52 -11.21 -12.48
CA ILE A 315 3.93 -10.21 -11.60
C ILE A 315 2.91 -10.85 -10.64
N ASP A 316 3.11 -10.67 -9.33
CA ASP A 316 2.17 -11.15 -8.31
C ASP A 316 1.08 -10.11 -8.00
N GLU A 317 -0.12 -10.29 -8.57
CA GLU A 317 -1.26 -9.42 -8.32
C GLU A 317 -1.73 -9.39 -6.86
N ARG A 318 -1.53 -10.47 -6.11
CA ARG A 318 -1.85 -10.48 -4.67
C ARG A 318 -0.89 -9.57 -3.92
N ARG A 319 0.38 -9.54 -4.35
CA ARG A 319 1.38 -8.59 -3.83
C ARG A 319 1.00 -7.15 -4.20
N ILE A 320 0.54 -6.87 -5.42
CA ILE A 320 0.03 -5.53 -5.81
C ILE A 320 -1.08 -5.09 -4.84
N GLU A 321 -2.09 -5.94 -4.61
CA GLU A 321 -3.19 -5.58 -3.71
C GLU A 321 -2.70 -5.36 -2.27
N ALA A 322 -1.84 -6.25 -1.77
CA ALA A 322 -1.30 -6.15 -0.42
C ALA A 322 -0.47 -4.85 -0.21
N LEU A 323 0.37 -4.51 -1.19
CA LEU A 323 1.12 -3.26 -1.22
C LEU A 323 0.19 -2.05 -1.31
N ALA A 324 -0.81 -2.09 -2.19
CA ALA A 324 -1.73 -0.98 -2.40
C ALA A 324 -2.54 -0.69 -1.12
N ARG A 325 -2.95 -1.74 -0.39
CA ARG A 325 -3.58 -1.61 0.94
C ARG A 325 -2.65 -0.92 1.94
N GLY A 326 -1.40 -1.37 2.05
CA GLY A 326 -0.42 -0.78 2.96
C GLY A 326 -0.06 0.67 2.61
N LEU A 327 0.20 0.95 1.34
CA LEU A 327 0.53 2.29 0.83
C LEU A 327 -0.65 3.26 0.93
N SER A 328 -1.90 2.78 0.87
CA SER A 328 -3.09 3.63 1.05
C SER A 328 -3.23 4.23 2.45
N LEU A 329 -2.45 3.75 3.42
CA LEU A 329 -2.37 4.32 4.77
C LEU A 329 -1.51 5.59 4.82
N LEU A 330 -0.72 5.85 3.79
CA LEU A 330 0.16 7.00 3.66
C LEU A 330 -0.57 8.15 2.93
N ASN A 331 -0.25 9.38 3.32
CA ASN A 331 -0.58 10.54 2.51
C ASN A 331 0.44 10.67 1.36
N LEU A 332 -0.03 10.46 0.13
CA LEU A 332 0.78 10.40 -1.09
C LEU A 332 0.68 11.66 -1.97
N GLN A 333 0.02 12.73 -1.49
CA GLN A 333 -0.25 13.94 -2.27
C GLN A 333 1.00 14.68 -2.73
N ASP A 334 2.10 14.59 -1.97
CA ASP A 334 3.37 15.25 -2.28
C ASP A 334 4.36 14.38 -3.06
N TYR A 335 3.94 13.18 -3.49
CA TYR A 335 4.84 12.26 -4.18
C TYR A 335 5.13 12.75 -5.60
N LYS A 336 6.42 13.00 -5.87
CA LYS A 336 6.91 13.27 -7.21
C LYS A 336 7.46 11.99 -7.80
N ARG A 337 6.81 11.51 -8.86
CA ARG A 337 7.29 10.38 -9.65
C ARG A 337 8.64 10.72 -10.31
N SER A 338 9.55 9.75 -10.31
CA SER A 338 10.74 9.78 -11.17
C SER A 338 10.37 9.55 -12.63
N TYR A 339 10.84 10.42 -13.52
CA TYR A 339 10.64 10.28 -14.97
C TYR A 339 11.18 8.92 -15.46
N SER A 340 10.42 8.25 -16.32
CA SER A 340 10.85 7.02 -17.00
C SER A 340 11.02 7.31 -18.49
N PRO A 341 12.23 7.17 -19.05
CA PRO A 341 12.45 7.39 -20.48
C PRO A 341 11.86 6.27 -21.34
N ASP A 342 11.74 5.06 -20.79
CA ASP A 342 11.21 3.89 -21.49
C ASP A 342 9.68 3.97 -21.63
N LYS A 343 9.23 3.96 -22.89
CA LYS A 343 7.84 4.14 -23.31
C LYS A 343 7.49 3.07 -24.34
N PRO A 344 7.27 1.81 -23.91
CA PRO A 344 6.95 0.73 -24.83
C PRO A 344 5.60 0.99 -25.55
N PRO A 345 5.43 0.48 -26.77
CA PRO A 345 4.18 0.64 -27.50
C PRO A 345 3.07 -0.20 -26.83
N LEU A 346 2.06 0.49 -26.31
CA LEU A 346 0.89 -0.18 -25.74
C LEU A 346 -0.10 -0.59 -26.84
N PRO A 347 -0.96 -1.61 -26.60
CA PRO A 347 -2.01 -1.99 -27.55
C PRO A 347 -2.86 -0.78 -27.96
N ALA A 348 -3.15 -0.68 -29.26
CA ALA A 348 -3.86 0.49 -29.78
C ALA A 348 -5.30 0.59 -29.24
N SER A 349 -5.92 -0.54 -28.88
CA SER A 349 -7.19 -0.58 -28.15
C SER A 349 -7.08 0.08 -26.78
N TYR A 350 -6.04 -0.24 -25.99
CA TYR A 350 -5.78 0.43 -24.71
C TYR A 350 -5.60 1.94 -24.88
N ALA A 351 -4.82 2.38 -25.87
CA ALA A 351 -4.58 3.81 -26.11
C ALA A 351 -5.89 4.58 -26.36
N LEU A 352 -6.77 4.06 -27.22
CA LEU A 352 -8.10 4.67 -27.48
C LEU A 352 -8.94 4.74 -26.20
N LEU A 353 -9.01 3.64 -25.46
CA LEU A 353 -9.81 3.53 -24.23
C LEU A 353 -9.29 4.47 -23.13
N LYS A 354 -7.96 4.57 -22.97
CA LYS A 354 -7.35 5.41 -21.93
C LYS A 354 -7.56 6.90 -22.21
N LEU A 355 -7.50 7.34 -23.47
CA LEU A 355 -7.77 8.73 -23.85
C LEU A 355 -9.21 9.15 -23.53
N VAL A 356 -10.20 8.30 -23.87
CA VAL A 356 -11.60 8.60 -23.55
C VAL A 356 -11.91 8.50 -22.06
N HIS A 357 -11.18 7.66 -21.32
CA HIS A 357 -11.29 7.56 -19.87
C HIS A 357 -10.65 8.75 -19.16
N TYR A 358 -9.52 9.28 -19.66
CA TYR A 358 -8.83 10.45 -19.09
C TYR A 358 -9.65 11.74 -19.23
N ARG A 359 -10.42 11.88 -20.31
CA ARG A 359 -11.37 12.96 -20.62
C ARG A 359 -10.82 14.38 -20.78
N HIS A 360 -9.91 14.82 -19.92
CA HIS A 360 -9.42 16.20 -19.84
C HIS A 360 -8.22 16.47 -20.75
N LEU A 361 -8.34 16.17 -22.04
CA LEU A 361 -7.30 16.42 -23.06
C LEU A 361 -7.16 17.92 -23.44
N THR A 362 -7.63 18.82 -22.59
CA THR A 362 -7.73 20.27 -22.86
C THR A 362 -7.01 21.10 -21.80
N ASP A 363 -6.34 20.45 -20.85
CA ASP A 363 -5.61 21.11 -19.77
C ASP A 363 -4.52 22.03 -20.34
N LYS A 364 -4.43 23.27 -19.85
CA LYS A 364 -3.35 24.21 -20.18
C LYS A 364 -1.97 23.61 -19.92
N ARG A 365 -1.84 22.80 -18.86
CA ARG A 365 -0.59 22.05 -18.57
C ARG A 365 -0.28 21.06 -19.68
N LEU A 366 -1.27 20.32 -20.17
CA LEU A 366 -1.11 19.40 -21.30
C LEU A 366 -0.74 20.15 -22.59
N GLN A 367 -1.30 21.33 -22.83
CA GLN A 367 -0.93 22.14 -24.01
C GLN A 367 0.55 22.54 -23.97
N VAL A 368 1.02 23.06 -22.84
CA VAL A 368 2.45 23.42 -22.65
C VAL A 368 3.35 22.19 -22.78
N LEU A 369 2.95 21.07 -22.17
CA LEU A 369 3.70 19.81 -22.27
C LEU A 369 3.73 19.28 -23.72
N ALA A 370 2.64 19.38 -24.47
CA ALA A 370 2.59 18.94 -25.87
C ALA A 370 3.60 19.70 -26.73
N THR A 371 3.70 21.02 -26.56
CA THR A 371 4.70 21.84 -27.27
C THR A 371 6.14 21.45 -26.91
N ASN A 372 6.39 21.09 -25.66
CA ASN A 372 7.72 20.71 -25.19
C ASN A 372 8.12 19.28 -25.59
N VAL A 373 7.19 18.33 -25.51
CA VAL A 373 7.45 16.90 -25.78
C VAL A 373 7.43 16.60 -27.27
N PHE A 374 6.59 17.28 -28.05
CA PHE A 374 6.44 17.09 -29.50
C PHE A 374 6.58 18.42 -30.27
N PRO A 375 7.76 19.06 -30.26
CA PRO A 375 7.95 20.39 -30.88
C PRO A 375 7.82 20.35 -32.41
N SER A 376 8.20 19.24 -33.05
CA SER A 376 8.21 19.09 -34.51
C SER A 376 6.91 18.55 -35.11
N GLU A 377 5.99 18.06 -34.27
CA GLU A 377 4.75 17.38 -34.68
C GLU A 377 3.61 17.81 -33.74
N PRO A 378 2.93 18.95 -34.02
CA PRO A 378 1.94 19.49 -33.11
C PRO A 378 0.75 18.53 -32.99
N LEU A 379 0.50 18.05 -31.76
CA LEU A 379 -0.63 17.19 -31.45
C LEU A 379 -1.94 17.98 -31.47
N THR A 380 -2.97 17.41 -32.11
CA THR A 380 -4.32 17.99 -32.00
C THR A 380 -4.88 17.66 -30.63
N LEU A 381 -5.16 18.68 -29.82
CA LEU A 381 -5.84 18.54 -28.53
C LEU A 381 -7.34 18.85 -28.67
N ALA A 382 -8.14 18.33 -27.74
CA ALA A 382 -9.57 18.62 -27.75
C ALA A 382 -9.83 20.09 -27.34
N ALA A 383 -10.94 20.67 -27.80
CA ALA A 383 -11.33 22.04 -27.42
C ALA A 383 -12.08 22.10 -26.08
N LYS A 384 -12.79 21.01 -25.73
CA LYS A 384 -13.52 20.83 -24.46
C LYS A 384 -13.23 19.45 -23.88
N PRO A 385 -13.39 19.25 -22.56
CA PRO A 385 -13.31 17.92 -21.96
C PRO A 385 -14.23 16.93 -22.69
N LEU A 386 -13.73 15.72 -22.92
CA LEU A 386 -14.49 14.67 -23.61
C LEU A 386 -15.73 14.31 -22.78
N PRO A 387 -16.93 14.30 -23.40
CA PRO A 387 -18.11 13.78 -22.72
C PRO A 387 -17.92 12.31 -22.34
N PRO A 388 -18.58 11.83 -21.28
CA PRO A 388 -18.44 10.45 -20.84
C PRO A 388 -18.92 9.49 -21.94
N VAL A 389 -18.43 8.24 -21.91
CA VAL A 389 -18.86 7.17 -22.82
C VAL A 389 -19.63 6.13 -22.01
N PRO A 390 -20.96 6.28 -21.88
CA PRO A 390 -21.76 5.37 -21.07
C PRO A 390 -21.61 3.92 -21.52
N GLY A 391 -21.49 3.00 -20.57
CA GLY A 391 -21.42 1.58 -20.85
C GLY A 391 -20.08 1.09 -21.39
N LEU A 392 -19.06 1.94 -21.56
CA LEU A 392 -17.71 1.54 -22.01
C LEU A 392 -17.13 0.43 -21.13
N LEU A 393 -17.07 0.66 -19.82
CA LEU A 393 -16.58 -0.31 -18.84
C LEU A 393 -17.46 -1.57 -18.78
N THR A 394 -18.78 -1.43 -19.00
CA THR A 394 -19.70 -2.58 -19.03
C THR A 394 -19.42 -3.46 -20.24
N GLN A 395 -19.20 -2.88 -21.43
CA GLN A 395 -18.87 -3.64 -22.65
C GLN A 395 -17.54 -4.39 -22.49
N LEU A 396 -16.51 -3.74 -21.94
CA LEU A 396 -15.23 -4.41 -21.69
C LEU A 396 -15.35 -5.53 -20.64
N ALA A 397 -16.10 -5.30 -19.56
CA ALA A 397 -16.30 -6.30 -18.52
C ALA A 397 -17.04 -7.55 -19.00
N ILE A 398 -17.90 -7.44 -20.02
CA ILE A 398 -18.59 -8.59 -20.64
C ILE A 398 -17.83 -9.20 -21.84
N GLY A 399 -16.63 -8.72 -22.15
CA GLY A 399 -15.79 -9.27 -23.22
C GLY A 399 -15.97 -8.62 -24.61
N ASN A 400 -16.72 -7.52 -24.73
CA ASN A 400 -16.96 -6.87 -26.02
C ASN A 400 -15.99 -5.72 -26.31
N GLU A 401 -14.73 -6.06 -26.63
CA GLU A 401 -13.69 -5.09 -26.93
C GLU A 401 -14.01 -4.26 -28.19
N ALA A 402 -14.44 -4.91 -29.27
CA ALA A 402 -14.73 -4.25 -30.55
C ALA A 402 -15.75 -3.13 -30.39
N ARG A 403 -16.84 -3.36 -29.64
CA ARG A 403 -17.85 -2.33 -29.40
C ARG A 403 -17.33 -1.21 -28.51
N ALA A 404 -16.53 -1.54 -27.49
CA ALA A 404 -15.95 -0.54 -26.60
C ALA A 404 -14.98 0.40 -27.34
N THR A 405 -14.08 -0.17 -28.15
CA THR A 405 -13.10 0.60 -28.94
C THR A 405 -13.78 1.41 -30.05
N GLN A 406 -14.83 0.88 -30.68
CA GLN A 406 -15.64 1.64 -31.63
C GLN A 406 -16.33 2.85 -30.98
N LEU A 407 -16.90 2.70 -29.78
CA LEU A 407 -17.49 3.81 -29.04
C LEU A 407 -16.43 4.86 -28.68
N ALA A 408 -15.24 4.43 -28.27
CA ALA A 408 -14.13 5.32 -27.96
C ALA A 408 -13.66 6.11 -29.19
N ALA A 409 -13.43 5.43 -30.32
CA ALA A 409 -13.04 6.06 -31.58
C ALA A 409 -14.05 7.12 -32.04
N ARG A 410 -15.35 6.77 -32.05
CA ARG A 410 -16.42 7.72 -32.41
C ARG A 410 -16.44 8.94 -31.48
N ARG A 411 -16.20 8.75 -30.17
CA ARG A 411 -16.16 9.84 -29.19
C ARG A 411 -14.98 10.79 -29.46
N LEU A 412 -13.80 10.25 -29.74
CA LEU A 412 -12.62 11.05 -30.07
C LEU A 412 -12.86 11.87 -31.34
N GLN A 413 -13.40 11.24 -32.38
CA GLN A 413 -13.76 11.90 -33.64
C GLN A 413 -14.79 13.02 -33.47
N ALA A 414 -15.88 12.75 -32.74
CA ALA A 414 -16.90 13.76 -32.45
C ALA A 414 -16.35 14.96 -31.67
N SER A 415 -15.19 14.81 -31.02
CA SER A 415 -14.53 15.85 -30.24
C SER A 415 -13.36 16.52 -31.00
N GLY A 416 -13.24 16.25 -32.31
CA GLY A 416 -12.26 16.87 -33.20
C GLY A 416 -10.90 16.16 -33.28
N LEU A 417 -10.75 15.02 -32.62
CA LEU A 417 -9.53 14.22 -32.68
C LEU A 417 -9.61 13.21 -33.83
N ARG A 418 -8.50 12.88 -34.49
CA ARG A 418 -8.48 11.91 -35.60
C ARG A 418 -7.89 10.58 -35.15
N PRO A 419 -8.70 9.63 -34.63
CA PRO A 419 -8.21 8.29 -34.34
C PRO A 419 -7.89 7.54 -35.64
N PHE A 420 -6.94 6.62 -35.58
CA PHE A 420 -6.51 5.81 -36.73
C PHE A 420 -7.58 4.83 -37.26
N THR A 421 -8.65 4.57 -36.53
CA THR A 421 -9.77 3.75 -37.00
C THR A 421 -11.08 4.23 -36.40
N GLN A 422 -12.18 3.99 -37.12
CA GLN A 422 -13.55 4.12 -36.63
C GLN A 422 -14.22 2.75 -36.42
N GLU A 423 -13.53 1.68 -36.82
CA GLU A 423 -13.98 0.31 -36.65
C GLU A 423 -13.57 -0.23 -35.27
N GLY A 424 -14.28 -1.25 -34.81
CA GLY A 424 -13.95 -1.91 -33.56
C GLY A 424 -12.62 -2.64 -33.67
N LEU A 425 -11.72 -2.38 -32.72
CA LEU A 425 -10.47 -3.12 -32.57
C LEU A 425 -10.63 -4.23 -31.57
N VAL A 426 -9.91 -5.31 -31.84
CA VAL A 426 -9.72 -6.42 -30.93
C VAL A 426 -8.22 -6.62 -30.76
N SER A 427 -7.78 -6.71 -29.53
CA SER A 427 -6.41 -7.04 -29.16
C SER A 427 -6.32 -8.51 -28.77
N ASN A 428 -5.09 -9.01 -28.62
CA ASN A 428 -4.87 -10.36 -28.10
C ASN A 428 -4.99 -10.43 -26.57
N LEU A 429 -5.53 -9.39 -25.92
CA LEU A 429 -5.66 -9.29 -24.47
C LEU A 429 -7.10 -9.55 -24.03
N PRO A 430 -7.31 -10.15 -22.85
CA PRO A 430 -8.64 -10.26 -22.27
C PRO A 430 -9.27 -8.87 -22.08
N PRO A 431 -10.50 -8.61 -22.57
CA PRO A 431 -11.13 -7.29 -22.44
C PRO A 431 -11.31 -6.81 -20.98
N PRO A 432 -11.56 -7.67 -19.98
CA PRO A 432 -11.53 -7.27 -18.57
C PRO A 432 -10.15 -6.74 -18.11
N ARG A 433 -9.04 -7.28 -18.63
CA ARG A 433 -7.68 -6.78 -18.36
C ARG A 433 -7.54 -5.34 -18.80
N LEU A 434 -8.00 -5.03 -20.02
CA LEU A 434 -8.01 -3.68 -20.57
C LEU A 434 -8.86 -2.72 -19.73
N ALA A 435 -10.02 -3.17 -19.25
CA ALA A 435 -10.86 -2.37 -18.36
C ALA A 435 -10.16 -2.06 -17.03
N ALA A 436 -9.60 -3.08 -16.38
CA ALA A 436 -8.85 -2.92 -15.13
C ALA A 436 -7.62 -2.01 -15.30
N ALA A 437 -6.94 -2.09 -16.45
CA ALA A 437 -5.79 -1.24 -16.79
C ALA A 437 -6.10 0.26 -16.77
N LEU A 438 -7.37 0.65 -17.00
CA LEU A 438 -7.79 2.05 -16.97
C LEU A 438 -7.70 2.63 -15.56
N ALA A 439 -7.79 1.80 -14.51
CA ALA A 439 -7.71 2.21 -13.11
C ALA A 439 -6.32 2.70 -12.71
N PHE A 440 -5.27 2.29 -13.43
CA PHE A 440 -3.93 2.80 -13.17
C PHE A 440 -3.79 4.23 -13.71
N PRO A 441 -3.45 5.22 -12.88
CA PRO A 441 -3.23 6.58 -13.31
C PRO A 441 -1.88 6.67 -14.01
N ILE A 442 -1.82 7.33 -15.16
CA ILE A 442 -0.59 7.55 -15.92
C ILE A 442 -0.30 9.05 -16.01
N ALA A 443 0.96 9.42 -16.20
CA ALA A 443 1.36 10.82 -16.26
C ALA A 443 0.76 11.53 -17.48
N ALA A 444 0.59 12.85 -17.37
CA ALA A 444 0.15 13.70 -18.48
C ALA A 444 1.05 13.55 -19.72
N GLU A 445 2.35 13.40 -19.53
CA GLU A 445 3.30 13.11 -20.61
C GLU A 445 2.99 11.77 -21.29
N ASP A 446 2.71 10.73 -20.51
CA ASP A 446 2.37 9.40 -21.01
C ASP A 446 1.03 9.42 -21.80
N ILE A 447 0.07 10.26 -21.39
CA ILE A 447 -1.17 10.52 -22.14
C ILE A 447 -0.87 11.13 -23.51
N LEU A 448 0.08 12.08 -23.61
CA LEU A 448 0.48 12.68 -24.89
C LEU A 448 1.14 11.65 -25.81
N HIS A 449 1.92 10.71 -25.28
CA HIS A 449 2.46 9.61 -26.08
C HIS A 449 1.37 8.70 -26.64
N LEU A 450 0.34 8.37 -25.85
CA LEU A 450 -0.81 7.60 -26.34
C LEU A 450 -1.61 8.40 -27.40
N LEU A 451 -1.76 9.71 -27.23
CA LEU A 451 -2.40 10.57 -28.21
C LEU A 451 -1.62 10.60 -29.53
N ALA A 452 -0.30 10.74 -29.45
CA ALA A 452 0.58 10.68 -30.62
C ALA A 452 0.46 9.34 -31.34
N GLN A 453 0.44 8.22 -30.61
CA GLN A 453 0.24 6.89 -31.17
C GLN A 453 -1.10 6.79 -31.93
N VAL A 454 -2.18 7.34 -31.35
CA VAL A 454 -3.51 7.31 -31.96
C VAL A 454 -3.62 8.20 -33.21
N GLN A 455 -2.87 9.31 -33.27
CA GLN A 455 -2.88 10.25 -34.41
C GLN A 455 -1.89 9.84 -35.53
N LYS A 456 -0.72 9.27 -35.20
CA LYS A 456 0.31 8.86 -36.19
C LYS A 456 -0.09 7.64 -37.02
N ASN A 457 -0.79 6.70 -36.41
CA ASN A 457 -1.28 5.52 -37.13
C ASN A 457 -2.29 5.87 -38.24
N THR A 458 -2.91 7.06 -38.17
CA THR A 458 -3.79 7.60 -39.23
C THR A 458 -3.00 8.02 -40.47
N GLN A 459 -1.84 8.69 -40.30
CA GLN A 459 -1.01 9.17 -41.42
C GLN A 459 -0.36 8.03 -42.21
N THR A 460 -0.06 6.91 -41.55
CA THR A 460 0.58 5.74 -42.19
C THR A 460 -0.42 4.92 -43.02
N GLN A 461 -1.72 4.95 -42.69
CA GLN A 461 -2.78 4.32 -43.48
C GLN A 461 -3.19 5.18 -44.70
N GLU A 462 -3.19 6.51 -44.58
CA GLU A 462 -3.46 7.42 -45.71
C GLU A 462 -2.37 7.31 -46.79
N ASN A 463 -1.08 7.22 -46.42
CA ASN A 463 0.00 7.03 -47.41
C ASN A 463 -0.08 5.68 -48.14
N LYS A 464 -0.52 4.60 -47.47
CA LYS A 464 -0.74 3.30 -48.13
C LYS A 464 -1.94 3.27 -49.07
N ASN A 465 -2.94 4.14 -48.85
CA ASN A 465 -4.10 4.26 -49.74
C ASN A 465 -3.83 5.22 -50.92
N HIS A 466 -2.86 6.13 -50.81
CA HIS A 466 -2.41 6.96 -51.93
C HIS A 466 -1.38 6.28 -52.83
N ASP A 467 -0.57 5.35 -52.33
CA ASP A 467 0.35 4.56 -53.18
C ASP A 467 -0.35 3.40 -53.92
N ASN A 468 -1.62 3.12 -53.61
CA ASN A 468 -2.44 2.07 -54.26
C ASN A 468 -3.58 2.63 -55.13
N ALA A 469 -3.62 3.94 -55.36
CA ALA A 469 -4.55 4.63 -56.26
C ALA A 469 -3.76 5.27 -57.40
#